data_AF-A0A8H4J8Y4-F1
#
_entry.id   AF-A0A8H4J8Y4-F1
#
_cell.length_a   1.000
_cell.length_b   1.000
_cell.length_c   1.000
_cell.angle_alpha   90.00
_cell.angle_beta   90.00
_cell.angle_gamma   90.00
#
_symmetry.space_group_name_H-M   'P 1'
#
loop_
_entity.id
_entity.type
_entity.pdbx_description
1 polymer ?
#
loop_
_entity_poly.entity_id
_entity_poly.type
_entity_poly.pdbx_seq_one_letter_code
_entity_poly.pdbx_strand_id
1 'polypeptide(L)' 'MPLGMWPKDQRLKKTGACSLMSYLDGLEAMTYGLLPTVLKWSIEEVQVLLAEVRKEARRKDVHMYYDCHFVYGQKPE' A
#
# COMPACT_ATOMS: atom_id res chain seq x y z
N MET A 1 10.07 2.71 4.43
CA MET A 1 9.86 1.26 4.19
C MET A 1 9.45 1.04 2.74
N PRO A 2 10.10 0.15 1.95
CA PRO A 2 9.73 -0.07 0.55
C PRO A 2 8.31 -0.62 0.40
N LEU A 3 7.62 -0.21 -0.66
CA LEU A 3 6.37 -0.82 -1.11
C LEU A 3 6.66 -1.42 -2.49
N GLY A 4 6.84 -2.73 -2.54
CA GLY A 4 7.20 -3.47 -3.76
C GLY A 4 8.62 -4.03 -3.78
N MET A 5 8.96 -4.67 -4.89
CA MET A 5 10.18 -5.49 -5.04
C MET A 5 11.34 -4.80 -5.77
N TRP A 6 11.29 -3.47 -5.91
CA TRP A 6 12.31 -2.67 -6.56
C TRP A 6 13.68 -2.60 -5.83
N PRO A 7 13.78 -2.75 -4.49
CA PRO A 7 15.08 -2.69 -3.82
C PRO A 7 16.03 -3.80 -4.30
N LYS A 8 17.32 -3.47 -4.45
CA LYS A 8 18.37 -4.46 -4.79
C LYS A 8 18.70 -5.36 -3.60
N ASP A 9 18.70 -4.80 -2.39
CA ASP A 9 18.94 -5.53 -1.15
C ASP A 9 17.86 -6.61 -0.92
N GLN A 10 18.29 -7.84 -0.61
CA GLN A 10 17.40 -8.99 -0.51
C GLN A 10 16.45 -8.92 0.68
N ARG A 11 16.87 -8.31 1.80
CA ARG A 11 16.02 -8.15 2.98
C ARG A 11 14.94 -7.11 2.68
N LEU A 12 15.33 -5.95 2.15
CA LEU A 12 14.40 -4.88 1.77
C LEU A 12 13.42 -5.32 0.69
N LYS A 13 13.85 -6.13 -0.27
CA LYS A 13 12.97 -6.70 -1.30
C LYS A 13 11.90 -7.62 -0.71
N LYS A 14 12.26 -8.48 0.25
CA LYS A 14 11.30 -9.34 0.95
C LYS A 14 10.31 -8.51 1.77
N THR A 15 10.80 -7.53 2.54
CA THR A 15 9.94 -6.61 3.29
C THR A 15 8.98 -5.87 2.35
N GLY A 16 9.48 -5.30 1.26
CA GLY A 16 8.66 -4.58 0.30
C GLY A 16 7.65 -5.46 -0.44
N ALA A 17 7.98 -6.74 -0.69
CA ALA A 17 7.01 -7.71 -1.21
C ALA A 17 5.86 -7.93 -0.22
N CYS A 18 6.16 -8.14 1.07
CA CYS A 18 5.13 -8.25 2.11
C CYS A 18 4.28 -6.99 2.20
N SER A 19 4.90 -5.81 2.22
CA SER A 19 4.19 -4.53 2.24
C SER A 19 3.28 -4.34 1.03
N LEU A 20 3.72 -4.73 -0.18
CA LEU A 20 2.88 -4.69 -1.38
C LEU A 20 1.68 -5.65 -1.29
N MET A 21 1.86 -6.86 -0.77
CA MET A 21 0.75 -7.80 -0.56
C MET A 21 -0.27 -7.21 0.42
N SER A 22 0.18 -6.74 1.59
CA SER A 22 -0.71 -6.11 2.58
C SER A 22 -1.43 -4.88 2.04
N TYR A 23 -0.74 -4.05 1.23
CA TYR A 23 -1.34 -2.89 0.58
C TYR A 23 -2.47 -3.30 -0.37
N LEU A 24 -2.23 -4.29 -1.23
CA LEU A 24 -3.22 -4.74 -2.21
C LEU A 24 -4.44 -5.41 -1.56
N ASP A 25 -4.23 -6.17 -0.49
CA ASP A 25 -5.31 -6.81 0.28
C ASP A 25 -6.19 -5.78 1.01
N GLY A 26 -5.59 -4.70 1.54
CA GLY A 26 -6.32 -3.64 2.25
C GLY A 26 -6.94 -2.56 1.33
N LEU A 27 -6.56 -2.52 0.06
CA LEU A 27 -6.85 -1.41 -0.84
C LEU A 27 -8.36 -1.14 -1.00
N GLU A 28 -9.17 -2.19 -1.16
CA GLU A 28 -10.63 -2.07 -1.30
C GLU A 28 -11.28 -1.49 -0.05
N ALA A 29 -10.93 -2.04 1.12
CA ALA A 29 -11.50 -1.61 2.39
C ALA A 29 -11.20 -0.13 2.68
N MET A 30 -9.97 0.32 2.40
CA MET A 30 -9.58 1.72 2.56
C MET A 30 -10.38 2.66 1.65
N THR A 31 -10.67 2.21 0.42
CA THR A 31 -11.25 3.06 -0.62
C THR A 31 -12.77 3.15 -0.51
N TYR A 32 -13.44 2.04 -0.20
CA TYR A 32 -14.89 1.99 0.01
C TYR A 32 -15.36 2.74 1.25
N GLY A 33 -14.48 2.97 2.22
CA GLY A 33 -14.80 3.80 3.39
C GLY A 33 -15.04 5.28 3.05
N LEU A 34 -14.50 5.78 1.93
CA LEU A 34 -14.46 7.21 1.63
C LEU A 34 -15.09 7.59 0.28
N LEU A 35 -14.78 6.87 -0.81
CA LEU A 35 -15.27 7.27 -2.15
C LEU A 35 -16.79 7.13 -2.28
N PRO A 36 -17.42 5.98 -1.94
CA PRO A 36 -18.87 5.85 -2.06
C PRO A 36 -19.63 6.63 -0.98
N THR A 37 -19.07 6.71 0.23
CA THR A 37 -19.75 7.30 1.41
C THR A 37 -19.72 8.82 1.39
N VAL A 38 -18.55 9.41 1.15
CA VAL A 38 -18.31 10.87 1.20
C VAL A 38 -18.41 11.49 -0.20
N LEU A 39 -17.70 10.91 -1.18
CA LEU A 39 -17.64 11.47 -2.54
C LEU A 39 -18.76 10.98 -3.46
N LYS A 40 -19.60 10.04 -3.00
CA LYS A 40 -20.76 9.50 -3.73
C LYS A 40 -20.43 8.84 -5.07
N TRP A 41 -19.23 8.27 -5.20
CA TRP A 41 -18.87 7.48 -6.37
C TRP A 41 -19.68 6.18 -6.41
N SER A 42 -20.01 5.70 -7.61
CA SER A 42 -20.57 4.36 -7.78
C SER A 42 -19.52 3.29 -7.45
N ILE A 43 -19.99 2.10 -7.08
CA ILE A 43 -19.08 0.98 -6.75
C ILE A 43 -18.30 0.55 -8.00
N GLU A 44 -18.92 0.64 -9.17
CA GLU A 44 -18.33 0.32 -10.46
C GLU A 44 -17.16 1.27 -10.79
N GLU A 45 -17.34 2.58 -10.61
CA GLU A 45 -16.26 3.56 -10.82
C GLU A 45 -15.08 3.31 -9.88
N VAL A 46 -15.36 2.96 -8.61
CA VAL A 46 -14.31 2.64 -7.66
C VAL A 46 -13.57 1.36 -8.07
N GLN A 47 -14.27 0.33 -8.53
CA GLN A 47 -13.62 -0.90 -9.01
C GLN A 47 -12.70 -0.66 -10.20
N VAL A 48 -13.11 0.19 -11.15
CA VAL A 48 -12.26 0.62 -12.28
C VAL A 48 -11.02 1.34 -11.77
N LEU A 49 -11.17 2.30 -10.86
CA LEU A 49 -10.02 2.99 -10.24
C LEU A 49 -9.06 2.00 -9.56
N LEU A 50 -9.61 1.07 -8.79
CA LEU A 50 -8.82 0.08 -8.05
C LEU A 50 -8.09 -0.89 -8.98
N ALA A 51 -8.64 -1.21 -10.16
CA ALA A 51 -7.94 -2.00 -11.17
C ALA A 51 -6.66 -1.29 -11.66
N GLU A 52 -6.75 0.01 -11.96
CA GLU A 52 -5.58 0.79 -12.38
C GLU A 52 -4.58 0.98 -11.24
N VAL A 53 -5.04 1.24 -10.00
CA VAL A 53 -4.14 1.34 -8.83
C VAL A 53 -3.37 0.04 -8.61
N ARG A 54 -4.01 -1.13 -8.73
CA ARG A 54 -3.33 -2.44 -8.59
C ARG A 54 -2.27 -2.65 -9.68
N LYS A 55 -2.55 -2.20 -10.90
CA LYS A 55 -1.61 -2.28 -12.03
C LYS A 55 -0.39 -1.40 -11.77
N GLU A 56 -0.61 -0.14 -11.38
CA GLU A 56 0.45 0.80 -11.02
C GLU A 56 1.25 0.33 -9.81
N ALA A 57 0.60 -0.23 -8.78
CA ALA A 57 1.28 -0.70 -7.57
C ALA A 57 2.26 -1.87 -7.83
N ARG A 58 2.06 -2.64 -8.91
CA ARG A 58 2.92 -3.76 -9.30
C ARG A 58 4.09 -3.36 -10.19
N ARG A 59 4.11 -2.11 -10.68
CA ARG A 59 5.21 -1.58 -11.47
C ARG A 59 6.48 -1.49 -10.64
N LYS A 60 7.60 -1.92 -11.21
CA LYS A 60 8.91 -1.93 -10.54
C LYS A 60 9.78 -0.72 -10.91
N ASP A 61 9.39 0.02 -11.94
CA ASP A 61 10.01 1.27 -12.37
C ASP A 61 9.56 2.46 -11.53
N VAL A 62 8.50 2.30 -10.73
CA VAL A 62 8.08 3.26 -9.70
C VAL A 62 8.55 2.75 -8.34
N HIS A 63 9.39 3.53 -7.67
CA HIS A 63 9.95 3.17 -6.37
C HIS A 63 9.07 3.69 -5.23
N MET A 64 7.90 3.11 -5.04
CA MET A 64 7.03 3.48 -3.92
C MET A 64 7.66 3.10 -2.57
N TYR A 65 7.50 3.98 -1.59
CA TYR A 65 7.92 3.75 -0.22
C TYR A 65 7.00 4.49 0.75
N TYR A 66 6.83 3.92 1.92
CA TYR A 66 6.27 4.61 3.07
C TYR A 66 7.36 5.37 3.80
N ASP A 67 7.10 6.61 4.17
CA ASP A 67 7.88 7.28 5.21
C ASP A 67 7.41 6.75 6.57
N CYS A 68 8.27 5.99 7.25
CA CYS A 68 7.92 5.30 8.48
C CYS A 68 8.89 5.70 9.59
N HIS A 69 8.34 6.17 10.70
CA HIS A 69 9.08 6.40 11.94
C HIS A 69 8.79 5.27 12.93
N PHE A 70 9.84 4.59 13.37
CA PHE A 70 9.74 3.57 14.40
C PHE A 70 10.24 4.18 15.72
N VAL A 71 9.35 4.24 16.71
CA VAL A 71 9.67 4.75 18.05
C VAL A 71 9.54 3.58 19.02
N TYR A 72 10.55 3.38 19.86
CA TYR A 72 10.57 2.34 20.87
C TYR A 72 10.63 2.99 22.25
N GLY A 73 9.83 2.48 23.18
CA GLY A 73 9.86 2.86 24.59
C GLY A 73 10.09 1.63 25.45
N GLN A 74 10.97 1.74 26.44
CA GLN A 74 11.18 0.72 27.46
C GLN A 74 10.67 1.27 28.79
N LYS A 75 9.83 0.50 29.48
CA LYS A 75 9.39 0.86 30.82
C LYS A 75 10.63 0.89 31.75
N PRO A 76 10.85 1.97 32.52
CA PRO A 76 11.85 1.98 33.58
C PRO A 76 11.50 0.92 34.63
N GLU A 77 12.51 0.36 35.30
CA GLU A 77 12.32 -0.60 36.41
C GLU A 77 11.34 -0.07 37.48
#